data_AF-X1ULC4-F1
#
_entry.id   AF-X1ULC4-F1
#
_cell.length_a   1.000
_cell.length_b   1.000
_cell.length_c   1.000
_cell.angle_alpha   90.00
_cell.angle_beta   90.00
_cell.angle_gamma   90.00
#
_symmetry.space_group_name_H-M   'P 1'
#
loop_
_entity.id
_entity.type
_entity.pdbx_description
1 polymer ?
#
loop_
_entity_poly.entity_id
_entity_poly.type
_entity_poly.pdbx_seq_one_letter_code
_entity_poly.pdbx_strand_id
1 'polypeptide(L)'
;MSWYEEIFRKVHLDFDTPEYVYDVGENFSAGKFIEELKKGKVEAVQFYAKGADGRSFYDTRIGIKHRHLRRDLLREISETCHENGIKIMFYYSCGVDDYIARAHPDWSMNDGKENLVWDACNCGVVCFNSPYTDEIVVPQLEELTKN
;
A
#
# COMPACT_ATOMS: atom_id res chain seq x y z
N MET A 1 11.39 -3.32 25.06
CA MET A 1 11.37 -2.35 23.94
C MET A 1 10.94 -3.12 22.71
N SER A 2 10.19 -2.47 21.80
CA SER A 2 9.80 -3.11 20.55
C SER A 2 10.97 -3.07 19.57
N TRP A 3 11.01 -4.00 18.61
CA TRP A 3 12.03 -3.97 17.55
C TRP A 3 12.07 -2.60 16.85
N TYR A 4 10.91 -1.94 16.71
CA TYR A 4 10.78 -0.65 16.04
C TYR A 4 11.51 0.49 16.77
N GLU A 5 11.63 0.41 18.09
CA GLU A 5 12.38 1.39 18.90
C GLU A 5 13.91 1.16 18.82
N GLU A 6 14.33 -0.08 18.52
CA GLU A 6 15.74 -0.48 18.52
C GLU A 6 16.42 -0.25 17.17
N ILE A 7 15.66 -0.25 16.07
CA ILE A 7 16.18 -0.02 14.73
C ILE A 7 16.22 1.48 14.37
N PHE A 8 17.29 1.91 13.72
CA PHE A 8 17.53 3.33 13.39
C PHE A 8 17.40 3.62 11.89
N ARG A 9 17.88 2.71 11.03
CA ARG A 9 17.88 2.91 9.57
C ARG A 9 16.62 2.33 8.92
N LYS A 10 15.59 3.17 8.91
CA LYS A 10 14.30 2.90 8.25
C LYS A 10 14.25 3.65 6.92
N VAL A 11 13.79 3.00 5.86
CA VAL A 11 13.56 3.65 4.57
C VAL A 11 12.12 3.50 4.17
N HIS A 12 11.51 4.60 3.72
CA HIS A 12 10.24 4.57 3.01
C HIS A 12 10.54 4.45 1.52
N LEU A 13 10.06 3.39 0.88
CA LEU A 13 10.20 3.23 -0.55
C LEU A 13 8.90 3.64 -1.22
N ASP A 14 8.94 4.83 -1.83
CA ASP A 14 7.85 5.33 -2.66
C ASP A 14 7.65 4.37 -3.84
N PHE A 15 6.41 3.89 -3.99
CA PHE A 15 6.01 3.00 -5.07
C PHE A 15 4.64 3.40 -5.60
N ASP A 16 4.40 4.71 -5.70
CA ASP A 16 3.18 5.22 -6.32
C ASP A 16 3.23 4.95 -7.83
N THR A 17 2.49 3.94 -8.27
CA THR A 17 2.37 3.55 -9.68
C THR A 17 0.92 3.70 -10.13
N PRO A 18 0.54 4.84 -10.75
CA PRO A 18 -0.81 5.03 -11.26
C PRO A 18 -1.17 3.99 -12.33
N GLU A 19 -2.48 3.75 -12.50
CA GLU A 19 -3.02 2.69 -13.38
C GLU A 19 -2.60 2.79 -14.87
N TYR A 20 -2.11 3.95 -15.33
CA TYR A 20 -1.57 4.12 -16.68
C TYR A 20 -0.14 3.59 -16.85
N VAL A 21 0.53 3.20 -15.76
CA VAL A 21 1.87 2.59 -15.78
C VAL A 21 1.74 1.10 -16.04
N TYR A 22 2.34 0.63 -17.13
CA TYR A 22 2.36 -0.77 -17.53
C TYR A 22 3.57 -1.51 -16.95
N ASP A 23 3.56 -2.84 -17.03
CA ASP A 23 4.69 -3.71 -16.67
C ASP A 23 5.25 -3.49 -15.26
N VAL A 24 4.36 -3.14 -14.32
CA VAL A 24 4.72 -2.83 -12.93
C VAL A 24 5.37 -4.06 -12.30
N GLY A 25 6.61 -3.87 -11.82
CA GLY A 25 7.40 -4.91 -11.20
C GLY A 25 7.91 -6.01 -12.14
N GLU A 26 7.74 -5.91 -13.47
CA GLU A 26 8.11 -6.98 -14.42
C GLU A 26 9.57 -7.42 -14.29
N ASN A 27 10.49 -6.47 -14.11
CA ASN A 27 11.93 -6.74 -13.97
C ASN A 27 12.42 -6.67 -12.52
N PHE A 28 11.50 -6.70 -11.53
CA PHE A 28 11.87 -6.70 -10.13
C PHE A 28 12.70 -7.95 -9.79
N SER A 29 13.77 -7.75 -9.01
CA SER A 29 14.65 -8.81 -8.53
C SER A 29 14.85 -8.67 -7.03
N ALA A 30 14.29 -9.60 -6.28
CA ALA A 30 14.40 -9.66 -4.82
C ALA A 30 15.87 -9.70 -4.34
N GLY A 31 16.73 -10.43 -5.05
CA GLY A 31 18.16 -10.52 -4.74
C GLY A 31 18.86 -9.15 -4.83
N LYS A 32 18.67 -8.43 -5.94
CA LYS A 32 19.23 -7.08 -6.11
C LYS A 32 18.64 -6.10 -5.09
N PHE A 33 17.35 -6.22 -4.81
CA PHE A 33 16.68 -5.39 -3.83
C PHE A 33 17.33 -5.51 -2.45
N ILE A 34 17.52 -6.73 -1.95
CA ILE A 34 18.16 -6.96 -0.66
C ILE A 34 19.64 -6.57 -0.67
N GLU A 35 20.36 -6.78 -1.77
CA GLU A 35 21.75 -6.35 -1.91
C GLU A 35 21.87 -4.83 -1.67
N GLU A 36 21.01 -4.03 -2.29
CA GLU A 36 21.00 -2.58 -2.12
C GLU A 36 20.58 -2.16 -0.71
N LEU A 37 19.59 -2.82 -0.10
CA LEU A 37 19.22 -2.57 1.30
C LEU A 37 20.38 -2.84 2.25
N LYS A 38 21.10 -3.96 2.08
CA LYS A 38 22.27 -4.32 2.90
C LYS A 38 23.42 -3.34 2.70
N LYS A 39 23.68 -2.93 1.46
CA LYS A 39 24.68 -1.91 1.13
C LYS A 39 24.38 -0.57 1.82
N GLY A 40 23.10 -0.19 1.87
CA GLY A 40 22.60 0.97 2.60
C GLY A 40 22.55 0.81 4.13
N LYS A 41 22.86 -0.39 4.65
CA LYS A 41 22.70 -0.79 6.06
C LYS A 41 21.27 -0.56 6.56
N VAL A 42 20.27 -0.75 5.70
CA VAL A 42 18.85 -0.61 6.03
C VAL A 42 18.43 -1.74 6.96
N GLU A 43 17.75 -1.38 8.04
CA GLU A 43 17.25 -2.31 9.06
C GLU A 43 15.75 -2.55 8.91
N ALA A 44 15.02 -1.57 8.35
CA ALA A 44 13.64 -1.76 7.94
C ALA A 44 13.28 -1.00 6.67
N VAL A 45 12.41 -1.60 5.88
CA VAL A 45 11.80 -0.96 4.70
C VAL A 45 10.30 -0.85 4.88
N GLN A 46 9.73 0.31 4.57
CA GLN A 46 8.30 0.46 4.35
C GLN A 46 8.01 0.31 2.85
N PHE A 47 7.11 -0.60 2.50
CA PHE A 47 6.69 -0.84 1.12
C PHE A 47 5.16 -0.79 1.01
N TYR A 48 4.66 -0.50 -0.18
CA TYR A 48 3.24 -0.26 -0.41
C TYR A 48 2.44 -1.56 -0.35
N ALA A 49 1.42 -1.58 0.49
CA ALA A 49 0.32 -2.54 0.41
C ALA A 49 -0.85 -1.97 -0.38
N LYS A 50 -1.21 -0.69 -0.16
CA LYS A 50 -2.24 0.04 -0.92
C LYS A 50 -1.87 1.51 -1.13
N GLY A 51 -1.93 1.98 -2.37
CA GLY A 51 -1.69 3.38 -2.76
C GLY A 51 -2.91 4.28 -2.62
N ALA A 52 -2.72 5.59 -2.80
CA ALA A 52 -3.80 6.59 -2.76
C ALA A 52 -4.81 6.44 -3.93
N ASP A 53 -4.37 5.82 -5.02
CA ASP A 53 -5.23 5.40 -6.13
C ASP A 53 -6.17 4.23 -5.78
N GLY A 54 -6.04 3.67 -4.58
CA GLY A 54 -6.84 2.55 -4.08
C GLY A 54 -6.37 1.18 -4.55
N ARG A 55 -5.23 1.09 -5.27
CA ARG A 55 -4.72 -0.19 -5.80
C ARG A 55 -3.80 -0.90 -4.82
N SER A 56 -3.92 -2.22 -4.78
CA SER A 56 -3.11 -3.10 -3.96
C SER A 56 -1.93 -3.69 -4.72
N PHE A 57 -0.81 -3.86 -4.01
CA PHE A 57 0.46 -4.42 -4.53
C PHE A 57 0.69 -5.89 -4.13
N TYR A 58 -0.39 -6.54 -3.70
CA TYR A 58 -0.45 -7.93 -3.28
C TYR A 58 -1.69 -8.61 -3.84
N ASP A 59 -1.74 -9.94 -3.75
CA ASP A 59 -2.94 -10.69 -4.16
C ASP A 59 -4.03 -10.56 -3.09
N THR A 60 -4.98 -9.66 -3.34
CA THR A 60 -6.09 -9.33 -2.44
C THR A 60 -7.41 -9.93 -2.91
N ARG A 61 -8.28 -10.31 -1.97
CA ARG A 61 -9.67 -10.74 -2.22
C ARG A 61 -10.68 -9.65 -1.90
N ILE A 62 -10.31 -8.69 -1.06
CA ILE A 62 -11.17 -7.59 -0.60
C ILE A 62 -10.98 -6.36 -1.49
N GLY A 63 -9.72 -6.02 -1.77
CA GLY A 63 -9.37 -4.86 -2.57
C GLY A 63 -9.28 -5.16 -4.05
N ILE A 64 -8.58 -4.26 -4.73
CA ILE A 64 -8.30 -4.37 -6.16
C ILE A 64 -6.81 -4.27 -6.41
N LYS A 65 -6.25 -5.33 -6.95
CA LYS A 65 -4.85 -5.37 -7.33
C LYS A 65 -4.57 -4.42 -8.50
N HIS A 66 -3.39 -3.81 -8.51
CA HIS A 66 -2.92 -3.05 -9.66
C HIS A 66 -2.92 -3.92 -10.92
N ARG A 67 -3.72 -3.55 -11.94
CA ARG A 67 -4.01 -4.42 -13.10
C ARG A 67 -2.78 -4.86 -13.91
N HIS A 68 -1.71 -4.06 -13.89
CA HIS A 68 -0.46 -4.34 -14.60
C HIS A 68 0.59 -5.01 -13.73
N LEU A 69 0.28 -5.33 -12.47
CA LEU A 69 1.14 -6.08 -11.57
C LEU A 69 0.79 -7.56 -11.65
N ARG A 70 1.66 -8.35 -12.31
CA ARG A 70 1.41 -9.78 -12.59
C ARG A 70 1.89 -10.75 -11.50
N ARG A 71 2.36 -10.23 -10.37
CA ARG A 71 2.96 -11.00 -9.26
C ARG A 71 2.52 -10.48 -7.91
N ASP A 72 2.71 -11.26 -6.84
CA ASP A 72 2.48 -10.78 -5.47
C ASP A 72 3.77 -10.10 -4.97
N LEU A 73 3.94 -8.83 -5.36
CA LEU A 73 5.20 -8.11 -5.11
C LEU A 73 5.42 -7.86 -3.62
N LEU A 74 4.35 -7.54 -2.87
CA LEU A 74 4.45 -7.36 -1.43
C LEU A 74 4.88 -8.66 -0.73
N ARG A 75 4.33 -9.83 -1.12
CA ARG A 75 4.75 -11.13 -0.59
C ARG A 75 6.21 -11.41 -0.90
N GLU A 76 6.63 -11.27 -2.17
CA GLU A 76 8.02 -11.49 -2.59
C GLU A 76 9.00 -10.63 -1.77
N ILE A 77 8.69 -9.33 -1.58
CA ILE A 77 9.52 -8.42 -0.78
C ILE A 77 9.51 -8.83 0.70
N SER A 78 8.34 -9.16 1.26
CA SER A 78 8.19 -9.54 2.66
C SER A 78 9.00 -10.79 3.02
N GLU A 79 8.87 -11.85 2.21
CA GLU A 79 9.59 -13.11 2.37
C GLU A 79 11.11 -12.86 2.30
N THR A 80 11.56 -12.14 1.27
CA THR A 80 12.99 -11.88 1.07
C THR A 80 13.58 -10.99 2.18
N CYS A 81 12.84 -9.98 2.66
CA CYS A 81 13.26 -9.17 3.80
C CYS A 81 13.39 -10.03 5.07
N HIS A 82 12.40 -10.88 5.35
CA HIS A 82 12.38 -11.74 6.52
C HIS A 82 13.57 -12.70 6.54
N GLU A 83 13.84 -13.38 5.42
CA GLU A 83 14.98 -14.29 5.25
C GLU A 83 16.34 -13.62 5.50
N ASN A 84 16.41 -12.30 5.31
CA ASN A 84 17.64 -11.52 5.43
C ASN A 84 17.70 -10.66 6.70
N GLY A 85 16.78 -10.87 7.64
CA GLY A 85 16.74 -10.16 8.92
C GLY A 85 16.39 -8.67 8.81
N ILE A 86 15.83 -8.24 7.67
CA ILE A 86 15.36 -6.87 7.44
C ILE A 86 13.88 -6.82 7.82
N LYS A 87 13.50 -5.84 8.64
CA LYS A 87 12.09 -5.66 9.04
C LYS A 87 11.31 -5.00 7.90
N ILE A 88 10.03 -5.33 7.81
CA ILE A 88 9.14 -4.76 6.80
C ILE A 88 7.94 -4.08 7.47
N MET A 89 7.53 -2.96 6.90
CA MET A 89 6.32 -2.23 7.26
C MET A 89 5.49 -2.01 6.01
N PHE A 90 4.18 -2.04 6.15
CA PHE A 90 3.28 -1.83 5.03
C PHE A 90 2.76 -0.41 5.04
N TYR A 91 2.95 0.30 3.94
CA TYR A 91 2.24 1.54 3.67
C TYR A 91 0.84 1.20 3.19
N TYR A 92 -0.16 1.77 3.84
CA TYR A 92 -1.56 1.57 3.51
C TYR A 92 -2.25 2.92 3.49
N SER A 93 -2.67 3.37 2.30
CA SER A 93 -3.48 4.57 2.18
C SER A 93 -4.86 4.34 2.79
N CYS A 94 -5.20 5.14 3.80
CA CYS A 94 -6.45 5.06 4.53
C CYS A 94 -7.13 6.43 4.48
N GLY A 95 -8.35 6.49 3.93
CA GLY A 95 -9.09 7.75 3.78
C GLY A 95 -8.82 8.48 2.46
N VAL A 96 -7.64 8.31 1.84
CA VAL A 96 -7.42 8.68 0.44
C VAL A 96 -7.44 7.40 -0.39
N ASP A 97 -8.50 7.23 -1.18
CA ASP A 97 -8.78 6.00 -1.91
C ASP A 97 -9.61 6.33 -3.16
N ASP A 98 -8.91 6.66 -4.24
CA ASP A 98 -9.54 7.13 -5.49
C ASP A 98 -10.50 6.10 -6.08
N TYR A 99 -10.11 4.82 -6.05
CA TYR A 99 -10.95 3.74 -6.55
C TYR A 99 -12.27 3.65 -5.77
N ILE A 100 -12.21 3.62 -4.44
CA ILE A 100 -13.43 3.53 -3.62
C ILE A 100 -14.26 4.80 -3.75
N ALA A 101 -13.65 5.99 -3.73
CA ALA A 101 -14.38 7.24 -3.86
C ALA A 101 -15.17 7.33 -5.18
N ARG A 102 -14.62 6.82 -6.28
CA ARG A 102 -15.30 6.76 -7.58
C ARG A 102 -16.35 5.67 -7.66
N ALA A 103 -16.10 4.51 -7.06
CA ALA A 103 -17.04 3.38 -7.07
C ALA A 103 -18.23 3.60 -6.13
N HIS A 104 -18.01 4.32 -5.03
CA HIS A 104 -18.99 4.63 -3.98
C HIS A 104 -18.97 6.13 -3.66
N PRO A 105 -19.51 7.01 -4.53
CA PRO A 105 -19.55 8.44 -4.27
C PRO A 105 -20.29 8.82 -2.98
N ASP A 106 -21.24 7.99 -2.54
CA ASP A 106 -21.97 8.12 -1.28
C ASP A 106 -21.11 7.85 -0.04
N TRP A 107 -19.96 7.19 -0.20
CA TRP A 107 -18.98 6.97 0.87
C TRP A 107 -17.93 8.07 0.93
N SER A 108 -17.91 8.98 -0.05
CA SER A 108 -16.89 10.02 -0.17
C SER A 108 -17.15 11.20 0.77
N MET A 109 -16.09 11.87 1.21
CA MET A 109 -16.22 13.14 1.90
C MET A 109 -16.75 14.21 0.92
N ASN A 110 -17.61 15.09 1.42
CA ASN A 110 -18.08 16.26 0.67
C ASN A 110 -17.84 17.56 1.45
N ASP A 111 -17.83 18.68 0.73
CA ASP A 111 -17.61 20.02 1.27
C ASP A 111 -18.84 20.64 1.97
N GLY A 112 -19.89 19.84 2.24
CA GLY A 112 -21.18 20.31 2.71
C GLY A 112 -22.08 20.91 1.62
N LYS A 113 -21.64 20.93 0.36
CA LYS A 113 -22.40 21.36 -0.83
C LYS A 113 -22.48 20.26 -1.89
N GLU A 114 -22.35 19.00 -1.46
CA GLU A 114 -22.37 17.81 -2.31
C GLU A 114 -21.19 17.70 -3.30
N ASN A 115 -20.18 18.59 -3.25
CA ASN A 115 -18.97 18.41 -4.05
C ASN A 115 -18.02 17.44 -3.34
N LEU A 116 -17.52 16.46 -4.09
CA LEU A 116 -16.53 15.52 -3.59
C LEU A 116 -15.23 16.23 -3.21
N VAL A 117 -14.66 15.83 -2.08
CA VAL A 117 -13.35 16.30 -1.63
C VAL A 117 -12.27 15.45 -2.31
N TRP A 118 -11.28 16.15 -2.86
CA TRP A 118 -10.09 15.57 -3.48
C TRP A 118 -8.86 16.01 -2.68
N ASP A 119 -7.87 15.13 -2.59
CA ASP A 119 -6.61 15.44 -1.92
C ASP A 119 -5.66 16.24 -2.84
N ALA A 120 -4.44 16.50 -2.37
CA ALA A 120 -3.41 17.22 -3.13
C ALA A 120 -2.93 16.45 -4.38
N CYS A 121 -3.12 15.14 -4.42
CA CYS A 121 -2.80 14.26 -5.54
C CYS A 121 -4.00 14.07 -6.49
N ASN A 122 -5.09 14.82 -6.30
CA ASN A 122 -6.34 14.69 -7.05
C ASN A 122 -6.95 13.28 -6.94
N CYS A 123 -6.72 12.62 -5.80
CA CYS A 123 -7.33 11.34 -5.43
C CYS A 123 -8.54 11.59 -4.54
N GLY A 124 -9.57 10.76 -4.69
CA GLY A 124 -10.80 10.88 -3.91
C GLY A 124 -10.58 10.61 -2.42
N VAL A 125 -11.24 11.42 -1.58
CA VAL A 125 -11.17 11.27 -0.12
C VAL A 125 -12.46 10.63 0.39
N VAL A 126 -12.34 9.53 1.13
CA VAL A 126 -13.45 8.74 1.66
C VAL A 126 -13.74 9.02 3.12
N CYS A 127 -15.02 9.01 3.50
CA CYS A 127 -15.49 9.28 4.84
C CYS A 127 -15.34 8.03 5.72
N PHE A 128 -14.61 8.14 6.84
CA PHE A 128 -14.47 7.04 7.80
C PHE A 128 -15.78 6.63 8.48
N ASN A 129 -16.80 7.49 8.46
CA ASN A 129 -18.14 7.18 8.99
C ASN A 129 -19.05 6.47 7.97
N SER A 130 -18.55 6.24 6.76
CA SER A 130 -19.23 5.39 5.76
C SER A 130 -18.89 3.91 6.00
N PRO A 131 -19.54 2.98 5.29
CA PRO A 131 -19.17 1.57 5.33
C PRO A 131 -17.71 1.27 4.94
N TYR A 132 -16.97 2.23 4.35
CA TYR A 132 -15.56 2.08 3.99
C TYR A 132 -14.69 1.44 5.08
N THR A 133 -14.88 1.86 6.34
CA THR A 133 -14.06 1.35 7.45
C THR A 133 -14.29 -0.15 7.68
N ASP A 134 -15.56 -0.54 7.77
CA ASP A 134 -15.97 -1.90 8.15
C ASP A 134 -15.95 -2.87 6.96
N GLU A 135 -16.22 -2.39 5.75
CA GLU A 135 -16.29 -3.22 4.54
C GLU A 135 -14.96 -3.31 3.78
N ILE A 136 -14.10 -2.28 3.86
CA ILE A 136 -12.83 -2.23 3.12
C ILE A 136 -11.62 -2.24 4.05
N VAL A 137 -11.50 -1.25 4.95
CA VAL A 137 -10.26 -1.06 5.72
C VAL A 137 -9.97 -2.23 6.66
N VAL A 138 -10.91 -2.55 7.55
CA VAL A 138 -10.71 -3.62 8.52
C VAL A 138 -10.48 -4.97 7.82
N PRO A 139 -11.28 -5.39 6.82
CA PRO A 139 -11.06 -6.66 6.13
C PRO A 139 -9.73 -6.71 5.34
N GLN A 140 -9.29 -5.61 4.71
CA GLN A 140 -7.98 -5.57 4.04
C GLN A 140 -6.81 -5.68 5.04
N LEU A 141 -6.90 -5.00 6.19
CA LEU A 141 -5.88 -5.11 7.23
C LEU A 141 -5.83 -6.52 7.83
N GLU A 142 -6.98 -7.16 8.03
CA GLU A 142 -7.03 -8.57 8.43
C GLU A 142 -6.39 -9.48 7.39
N GLU A 143 -6.66 -9.27 6.10
CA GLU A 143 -6.05 -10.04 5.01
C GLU A 143 -4.52 -9.91 5.01
N LEU A 144 -3.99 -8.69 5.18
CA LEU A 144 -2.56 -8.42 5.24
C LEU A 144 -1.83 -9.07 6.42
N THR A 145 -2.53 -9.32 7.53
CA THR A 145 -1.93 -9.93 8.74
C THR A 145 -1.99 -11.45 8.75
N LYS A 146 -2.76 -12.05 7.83
CA LYS A 146 -2.98 -13.51 7.75
C LYS A 146 -2.24 -14.17 6.58
N ASN A 147 -1.82 -13.38 5.59
CA ASN A 147 -1.16 -13.85 4.36
C ASN A 147 0.36 -13.90 4.47
#